data_AF-A0A7W0K9T9-F1
#
_entry.id   AF-A0A7W0K9T9-F1
#
_cell.length_a   1.000
_cell.length_b   1.000
_cell.length_c   1.000
_cell.angle_alpha   90.00
_cell.angle_beta   90.00
_cell.angle_gamma   90.00
#
_symmetry.space_group_name_H-M   'P 1'
#
loop_
_entity.id
_entity.type
_entity.pdbx_description
1 polymer ?
#
loop_
_entity_poly.entity_id
_entity_poly.type
_entity_poly.pdbx_seq_one_letter_code
_entity_poly.pdbx_strand_id
1 'polypeptide(L)'
;MLTAAALKSHAYELGFNLCGIAPATALPELTHLREWLDRGYAGEMLYLHRSADARADIRHFLPSARSVVVTGTLYYTGDGTDAIARYAWGEDYHLVLADRLQQLVAWMREQHAEDFEASIFVEKSKSNVRVKTAPETSPPRGQLFARITEQH
;
A
#
# COMPACT_ATOMS: atom_id res chain seq x y z
N MET A 1 -20.96 8.78 2.94
CA MET A 1 -20.86 7.80 1.84
C MET A 1 -19.44 7.82 1.32
N LEU A 2 -18.75 6.69 1.34
CA LEU A 2 -17.38 6.57 0.86
C LEU A 2 -17.30 6.88 -0.65
N THR A 3 -16.54 7.91 -1.02
CA THR A 3 -16.23 8.25 -2.42
C THR A 3 -14.72 8.37 -2.62
N ALA A 4 -14.26 8.24 -3.87
CA ALA A 4 -12.84 8.40 -4.19
C ALA A 4 -12.29 9.79 -3.81
N ALA A 5 -13.09 10.84 -3.98
CA ALA A 5 -12.70 12.20 -3.61
C ALA A 5 -12.58 12.36 -2.08
N ALA A 6 -13.55 11.85 -1.32
CA ALA A 6 -13.52 11.89 0.14
C ALA A 6 -12.33 11.10 0.70
N LEU A 7 -12.05 9.91 0.14
CA LEU A 7 -10.90 9.09 0.54
C LEU A 7 -9.58 9.81 0.32
N LYS A 8 -9.41 10.46 -0.84
CA LYS A 8 -8.20 11.24 -1.12
C LYS A 8 -8.08 12.44 -0.19
N SER A 9 -9.17 13.18 0.05
CA SER A 9 -9.20 14.29 0.99
C SER A 9 -8.74 13.86 2.39
N HIS A 10 -9.33 12.77 2.91
CA HIS A 10 -8.99 12.29 4.24
C HIS A 10 -7.57 11.74 4.32
N ALA A 11 -7.06 11.12 3.25
CA ALA A 11 -5.64 10.74 3.19
C ALA A 11 -4.71 11.96 3.30
N TYR A 12 -5.06 13.11 2.70
CA TYR A 12 -4.29 14.34 2.86
C TYR A 12 -4.36 14.88 4.30
N GLU A 13 -5.53 14.81 4.94
CA GLU A 13 -5.71 15.20 6.35
C GLU A 13 -4.85 14.35 7.30
N LEU A 14 -4.68 13.05 7.00
CA LEU A 14 -3.81 12.12 7.73
C LEU A 14 -2.31 12.33 7.44
N GLY A 15 -1.95 13.29 6.59
CA GLY A 15 -0.56 13.66 6.31
C GLY A 15 0.11 12.86 5.18
N PHE A 16 -0.66 12.20 4.31
CA PHE A 16 -0.12 11.74 3.03
C PHE A 16 -0.02 12.93 2.06
N ASN A 17 0.99 12.94 1.18
CA ASN A 17 1.13 13.97 0.13
C ASN A 17 0.49 13.54 -1.18
N LEU A 18 0.35 12.23 -1.40
CA LEU A 18 -0.26 11.65 -2.60
C LEU A 18 -1.25 10.55 -2.20
N CYS A 19 -2.34 10.43 -2.96
CA CYS A 19 -3.32 9.35 -2.83
C CYS A 19 -3.95 9.00 -4.19
N GLY A 20 -3.69 7.79 -4.68
CA GLY A 20 -4.22 7.20 -5.90
C GLY A 20 -5.15 6.03 -5.61
N ILE A 21 -6.01 5.67 -6.56
CA ILE A 21 -6.87 4.47 -6.49
C ILE A 21 -6.83 3.80 -7.87
N ALA A 22 -6.53 2.51 -7.90
CA ALA A 22 -6.48 1.70 -9.11
C ALA A 22 -7.27 0.39 -8.91
N PRO A 23 -7.79 -0.25 -9.97
CA PRO A 23 -8.35 -1.59 -9.85
C PRO A 23 -7.26 -2.63 -9.53
N ALA A 24 -7.61 -3.65 -8.74
CA ALA A 24 -6.74 -4.79 -8.42
C ALA A 24 -6.76 -5.85 -9.53
N THR A 25 -6.46 -5.41 -10.76
CA THR A 25 -6.43 -6.24 -11.96
C THR A 25 -5.00 -6.41 -12.47
N ALA A 26 -4.77 -7.46 -13.26
CA ALA A 26 -3.51 -7.59 -13.98
C ALA A 26 -3.33 -6.40 -14.94
N LEU A 27 -2.17 -5.77 -14.89
CA LEU A 27 -1.77 -4.69 -15.79
C LEU A 27 -0.55 -5.16 -16.59
N PRO A 28 -0.44 -4.85 -17.90
CA PRO A 28 0.73 -5.23 -18.71
C PRO A 28 2.06 -4.81 -18.06
N GLU A 29 2.09 -3.65 -17.42
CA GLU A 29 3.27 -3.07 -16.76
C GLU A 29 3.78 -3.92 -15.58
N LEU A 30 2.97 -4.83 -15.04
CA LEU A 30 3.38 -5.74 -13.97
C LEU A 30 4.37 -6.81 -14.47
N THR A 31 4.49 -6.99 -15.79
CA THR A 31 5.48 -7.89 -16.41
C THR A 31 6.88 -7.28 -16.45
N HIS A 32 7.02 -5.95 -16.39
CA HIS A 32 8.31 -5.27 -16.49
C HIS A 32 9.33 -5.75 -15.44
N LEU A 33 8.88 -6.08 -14.23
CA LEU A 33 9.78 -6.62 -13.20
C LEU A 33 10.37 -7.97 -13.65
N ARG A 34 9.56 -8.84 -14.23
CA ARG A 34 10.01 -10.15 -14.73
C ARG A 34 11.02 -9.96 -15.86
N GLU A 35 10.70 -9.11 -16.83
CA GLU A 35 11.59 -8.79 -17.95
C GLU A 35 12.92 -8.20 -17.47
N TRP A 36 12.87 -7.29 -16.50
CA TRP A 36 14.05 -6.67 -15.90
C TRP A 36 14.93 -7.70 -15.16
N LEU A 37 14.30 -8.64 -14.44
CA LEU A 37 14.99 -9.74 -13.77
C LEU A 37 15.61 -10.73 -14.77
N ASP A 38 14.88 -11.08 -15.84
CA ASP A 38 15.34 -12.00 -16.87
C ASP A 38 16.55 -11.45 -17.65
N ARG A 39 16.68 -10.11 -17.73
CA ARG A 39 17.86 -9.43 -18.27
C ARG A 39 19.06 -9.40 -17.34
N GLY A 40 18.96 -10.00 -16.14
CA GLY A 40 20.06 -10.09 -15.18
C GLY A 40 20.36 -8.78 -14.44
N TYR A 41 19.43 -7.83 -14.43
CA TYR A 41 19.67 -6.50 -13.85
C TYR A 41 19.59 -6.47 -12.33
N ALA A 42 19.17 -7.56 -11.70
CA ALA A 42 19.09 -7.72 -10.25
C ALA A 42 20.44 -7.72 -9.52
N GLY A 43 21.56 -7.93 -10.23
CA GLY A 43 22.86 -8.15 -9.59
C GLY A 43 22.76 -9.26 -8.54
N GLU A 44 23.15 -8.98 -7.30
CA GLU A 44 23.08 -9.93 -6.18
C GLU A 44 21.72 -9.99 -5.47
N MET A 45 20.71 -9.20 -5.91
CA MET A 45 19.38 -9.14 -5.30
C MET A 45 18.49 -10.35 -5.65
N LEU A 46 19.01 -11.57 -5.50
CA LEU A 46 18.35 -12.83 -5.85
C LEU A 46 17.00 -13.03 -5.15
N TYR A 47 16.77 -12.35 -4.03
CA TYR A 47 15.48 -12.37 -3.34
C TYR A 47 14.34 -11.76 -4.16
N LEU A 48 14.64 -10.86 -5.11
CA LEU A 48 13.62 -10.26 -5.97
C LEU A 48 12.92 -11.30 -6.84
N HIS A 49 13.66 -12.29 -7.37
CA HIS A 49 13.11 -13.39 -8.16
C HIS A 49 12.05 -14.18 -7.37
N ARG A 50 12.30 -14.46 -6.07
CA ARG A 50 11.37 -15.21 -5.22
C ARG A 50 10.04 -14.48 -4.98
N SER A 51 10.04 -13.15 -5.11
CA SER A 51 8.86 -12.32 -4.84
C SER A 51 8.18 -11.78 -6.10
N ALA A 52 8.73 -12.04 -7.29
CA ALA A 52 8.27 -11.45 -8.55
C ALA A 52 6.81 -11.81 -8.86
N ASP A 53 6.45 -13.09 -8.74
CA ASP A 53 5.08 -13.56 -9.03
C ASP A 53 4.06 -12.97 -8.04
N ALA A 54 4.42 -12.88 -6.77
CA ALA A 54 3.57 -12.28 -5.74
C ALA A 54 3.41 -10.75 -5.93
N ARG A 55 4.41 -10.08 -6.53
CA ARG A 55 4.35 -8.64 -6.87
C ARG A 55 3.57 -8.38 -8.16
N ALA A 56 3.48 -9.37 -9.05
CA ALA A 56 2.76 -9.27 -10.32
C ALA A 56 1.24 -9.39 -10.15
N ASP A 57 0.78 -9.97 -9.05
CA ASP A 57 -0.65 -10.00 -8.72
C ASP A 57 -0.87 -9.87 -7.22
N ILE A 58 -1.50 -8.76 -6.83
CA ILE A 58 -1.78 -8.43 -5.44
C ILE A 58 -2.78 -9.38 -4.77
N ARG A 59 -3.56 -10.11 -5.57
CA ARG A 59 -4.51 -11.11 -5.09
C ARG A 59 -3.82 -12.33 -4.48
N HIS A 60 -2.52 -12.51 -4.71
CA HIS A 60 -1.74 -13.49 -3.93
C HIS A 60 -1.73 -13.19 -2.43
N PHE A 61 -1.90 -11.92 -2.04
CA PHE A 61 -1.91 -11.52 -0.63
C PHE A 61 -3.31 -11.32 -0.07
N LEU A 62 -4.22 -10.80 -0.89
CA LEU A 62 -5.62 -10.63 -0.55
C LEU A 62 -6.47 -11.09 -1.75
N PRO A 63 -6.85 -12.39 -1.83
CA PRO A 63 -7.51 -12.97 -3.01
C PRO A 63 -8.76 -12.23 -3.47
N SER A 64 -9.44 -11.58 -2.55
CA SER A 64 -10.69 -10.87 -2.77
C SER A 64 -10.52 -9.36 -3.04
N ALA A 65 -9.28 -8.87 -3.15
CA ALA A 65 -8.98 -7.47 -3.47
C ALA A 65 -9.61 -7.04 -4.80
N ARG A 66 -10.28 -5.88 -4.80
CA ARG A 66 -10.90 -5.27 -6.00
C ARG A 66 -10.24 -3.96 -6.41
N SER A 67 -9.69 -3.24 -5.44
CA SER A 67 -9.04 -1.95 -5.64
C SER A 67 -7.75 -1.87 -4.84
N VAL A 68 -6.85 -1.03 -5.32
CA VAL A 68 -5.58 -0.65 -4.70
C VAL A 68 -5.57 0.87 -4.52
N VAL A 69 -5.66 1.36 -3.29
CA VAL A 69 -5.24 2.69 -2.90
C VAL A 69 -3.71 2.75 -2.88
N VAL A 70 -3.14 3.87 -3.31
CA VAL A 70 -1.69 4.07 -3.24
C VAL A 70 -1.43 5.40 -2.57
N THR A 71 -0.70 5.42 -1.46
CA THR A 71 -0.33 6.68 -0.80
C THR A 71 1.15 6.99 -0.97
N GLY A 72 1.51 8.26 -0.87
CA GLY A 72 2.90 8.70 -0.94
C GLY A 72 3.15 9.82 0.05
N THR A 73 4.31 9.81 0.69
CA THR A 73 4.76 10.85 1.62
C THR A 73 6.14 11.31 1.19
N LEU A 74 6.34 12.62 1.16
CA LEU A 74 7.64 13.23 0.90
C LEU A 74 8.45 13.20 2.20
N TYR A 75 9.59 12.53 2.15
CA TYR A 75 10.53 12.44 3.28
C TYR A 75 11.54 13.61 3.32
N TYR A 76 11.29 14.67 2.55
CA TYR A 76 12.22 15.80 2.49
C TYR A 76 12.14 16.62 3.78
N THR A 77 13.15 16.49 4.62
CA THR A 77 13.29 17.26 5.88
C THR A 77 14.30 18.40 5.76
N GLY A 78 14.67 18.82 4.53
CA GLY A 78 15.69 19.84 4.29
C GLY A 78 17.08 19.28 3.94
N ASP A 79 18.06 20.18 3.87
CA ASP A 79 19.47 19.82 3.68
C ASP A 79 20.08 19.52 5.04
N GLY A 80 20.13 18.24 5.41
CA GLY A 80 20.85 17.88 6.63
C GLY A 80 22.36 17.88 6.42
N THR A 81 23.06 17.94 7.54
CA THR A 81 24.47 18.29 7.62
C THR A 81 25.42 17.10 7.39
N ASP A 82 24.88 15.88 7.34
CA ASP A 82 25.65 14.64 7.34
C ASP A 82 25.38 13.78 6.10
N ALA A 83 26.36 12.97 5.69
CA ALA A 83 26.28 12.04 4.55
C ALA A 83 25.46 10.77 4.89
N ILE A 84 24.24 10.94 5.40
CA ILE A 84 23.29 9.88 5.67
C ILE A 84 22.14 10.01 4.66
N ALA A 85 21.63 8.88 4.17
CA ALA A 85 20.50 8.90 3.26
C ALA A 85 19.26 9.50 3.95
N ARG A 86 18.55 10.41 3.26
CA ARG A 86 17.42 11.17 3.84
C ARG A 86 16.30 10.31 4.41
N TYR A 87 16.08 9.12 3.87
CA TYR A 87 15.07 8.17 4.38
C TYR A 87 15.43 7.56 5.75
N ALA A 88 16.70 7.66 6.16
CA ALA A 88 17.19 7.18 7.44
C ALA A 88 17.22 8.28 8.51
N TRP A 89 16.68 9.47 8.22
CA TRP A 89 16.56 10.56 9.19
C TRP A 89 15.21 10.54 9.89
N GLY A 90 15.25 10.82 11.20
CA GLY A 90 14.06 10.94 12.03
C GLY A 90 13.56 9.61 12.60
N GLU A 91 12.29 9.59 12.99
CA GLU A 91 11.62 8.39 13.48
C GLU A 91 11.47 7.35 12.36
N ASP A 92 11.37 6.07 12.75
CA ASP A 92 11.12 4.99 11.80
C ASP A 92 9.81 5.24 11.05
N TYR A 93 9.97 5.68 9.80
CA TYR A 93 8.86 6.08 8.95
C TYR A 93 7.85 4.94 8.74
N HIS A 94 8.28 3.69 8.89
CA HIS A 94 7.39 2.54 8.76
C HIS A 94 6.26 2.59 9.78
N LEU A 95 6.56 3.00 11.02
CA LEU A 95 5.58 3.06 12.09
C LEU A 95 4.58 4.18 11.83
N VAL A 96 5.07 5.36 11.46
CA VAL A 96 4.25 6.53 11.16
C VAL A 96 3.29 6.25 10.00
N LEU A 97 3.78 5.65 8.92
CA LEU A 97 2.94 5.34 7.76
C LEU A 97 1.97 4.21 8.03
N ALA A 98 2.39 3.18 8.78
CA ALA A 98 1.49 2.10 9.19
C ALA A 98 0.32 2.63 10.04
N ASP A 99 0.60 3.52 11.00
CA ASP A 99 -0.42 4.15 11.84
C ASP A 99 -1.41 4.98 11.00
N ARG A 100 -0.90 5.86 10.11
CA ARG A 100 -1.76 6.65 9.21
C ARG A 100 -2.62 5.78 8.29
N LEU A 101 -2.08 4.68 7.77
CA LEU A 101 -2.84 3.73 6.96
C LEU A 101 -3.92 3.01 7.79
N GLN A 102 -3.63 2.67 9.06
CA GLN A 102 -4.63 2.10 9.96
C GLN A 102 -5.77 3.07 10.23
N GLN A 103 -5.45 4.34 10.50
CA GLN A 103 -6.45 5.41 10.67
C GLN A 103 -7.30 5.59 9.40
N LEU A 104 -6.68 5.59 8.22
CA LEU A 104 -7.41 5.70 6.95
C LEU A 104 -8.38 4.54 6.75
N VAL A 105 -7.96 3.30 7.04
CA VAL A 105 -8.83 2.11 6.96
C VAL A 105 -9.97 2.18 7.97
N ALA A 106 -9.70 2.64 9.20
CA ALA A 106 -10.74 2.83 10.22
C ALA A 106 -11.79 3.84 9.77
N TRP A 107 -11.35 5.01 9.29
CA TRP A 107 -12.24 6.03 8.74
C TRP A 107 -13.08 5.49 7.56
N MET A 108 -12.45 4.75 6.64
CA MET A 108 -13.18 4.16 5.51
C MET A 108 -14.30 3.21 5.95
N ARG A 109 -14.08 2.45 7.03
CA ARG A 109 -15.10 1.57 7.62
C ARG A 109 -16.26 2.36 8.23
N GLU A 110 -15.99 3.52 8.84
CA GLU A 110 -17.05 4.41 9.34
C GLU A 110 -17.88 5.01 8.20
N GLN A 111 -17.27 5.24 7.03
CA GLN A 111 -17.92 5.86 5.87
C GLN A 111 -18.64 4.88 4.95
N HIS A 112 -18.41 3.58 5.11
CA HIS A 112 -18.95 2.52 4.27
C HIS A 112 -19.90 1.63 5.07
N ALA A 113 -21.14 1.49 4.60
CA ALA A 113 -22.18 0.79 5.33
C ALA A 113 -21.95 -0.74 5.42
N GLU A 114 -21.21 -1.30 4.47
CA GLU A 114 -20.87 -2.73 4.42
C GLU A 114 -19.43 -2.97 4.90
N ASP A 115 -19.18 -4.11 5.52
CA ASP A 115 -17.82 -4.47 5.91
C ASP A 115 -16.96 -4.85 4.70
N PHE A 116 -15.65 -4.62 4.81
CA PHE A 116 -14.68 -4.97 3.77
C PHE A 116 -13.36 -5.46 4.35
N GLU A 117 -12.72 -6.37 3.61
CA GLU A 117 -11.36 -6.78 3.90
C GLU A 117 -10.35 -5.76 3.35
N ALA A 118 -9.34 -5.46 4.17
CA ALA A 118 -8.22 -4.60 3.83
C ALA A 118 -6.91 -5.23 4.29
N SER A 119 -5.83 -4.95 3.57
CA SER A 119 -4.49 -5.34 3.97
C SER A 119 -3.53 -4.18 3.70
N ILE A 120 -2.65 -3.91 4.68
CA ILE A 120 -1.77 -2.75 4.70
C ILE A 120 -0.32 -3.20 4.46
N PHE A 121 0.39 -2.48 3.59
CA PHE A 121 1.76 -2.78 3.19
C PHE A 121 2.63 -1.53 3.24
N VAL A 122 3.74 -1.60 3.98
CA VAL A 122 4.79 -0.56 4.03
C VAL A 122 6.15 -1.24 3.86
N GLU A 123 6.89 -0.90 2.79
CA GLU A 123 8.23 -1.39 2.36
C GLU A 123 8.55 -2.89 2.56
N LYS A 124 8.58 -3.38 3.80
CA LYS A 124 8.82 -4.78 4.21
C LYS A 124 7.93 -5.30 5.34
N SER A 125 7.13 -4.47 6.00
CA SER A 125 6.18 -4.93 7.01
C SER A 125 4.81 -5.19 6.37
N LYS A 126 4.39 -6.46 6.40
CA LYS A 126 2.98 -6.80 6.24
C LYS A 126 2.30 -6.56 7.58
N SER A 127 1.42 -5.58 7.61
CA SER A 127 0.49 -5.39 8.72
C SER A 127 -0.86 -5.92 8.25
N ASN A 128 -1.17 -7.17 8.59
CA ASN A 128 -2.48 -7.74 8.32
C ASN A 128 -3.48 -7.14 9.30
N VAL A 129 -4.16 -6.07 8.93
CA VAL A 129 -5.30 -5.56 9.71
C VAL A 129 -6.53 -6.38 9.38
N ARG A 130 -6.64 -7.56 10.00
CA ARG A 130 -7.88 -8.34 10.04
C ARG A 130 -8.70 -7.90 11.23
N VAL A 131 -9.74 -7.11 10.99
CA VAL A 131 -10.80 -6.90 11.98
C VAL A 131 -12.01 -7.62 11.44
N LYS A 132 -12.30 -8.81 11.99
CA LYS A 132 -13.56 -9.51 11.74
C LYS A 132 -14.59 -8.95 12.72
N THR A 133 -15.65 -8.34 12.23
CA THR A 133 -16.84 -8.08 13.05
C THR A 133 -18.12 -8.39 12.27
N ALA A 134 -18.63 -9.61 12.48
CA ALA A 134 -20.00 -10.15 12.29
C ALA A 134 -20.01 -11.51 11.54
N PRO A 135 -21.02 -12.38 11.78
CA PRO A 135 -20.88 -13.82 11.67
C PRO A 135 -20.81 -14.30 10.21
N GLU A 136 -20.08 -15.39 10.06
CA GLU A 136 -19.89 -16.19 8.86
C GLU A 136 -21.23 -16.48 8.17
N THR A 137 -21.61 -15.74 7.12
CA THR A 137 -22.61 -16.11 6.08
C THR A 137 -22.90 -14.99 5.06
N SER A 138 -21.88 -14.28 4.54
CA SER A 138 -22.05 -13.57 3.25
C SER A 138 -20.70 -13.16 2.65
N PRO A 139 -20.48 -13.33 1.32
CA PRO A 139 -19.23 -12.89 0.71
C PRO A 139 -19.18 -11.35 0.64
N PRO A 140 -18.12 -10.71 1.16
CA PRO A 140 -18.02 -9.24 1.18
C PRO A 140 -17.87 -8.66 -0.24
N ARG A 141 -18.71 -7.66 -0.57
CA ARG A 141 -18.71 -6.94 -1.85
C ARG A 141 -18.01 -5.58 -1.71
N GLY A 142 -16.72 -5.54 -2.00
CA GLY A 142 -15.92 -4.31 -2.05
C GLY A 142 -14.67 -4.46 -1.18
N GLN A 143 -13.47 -4.31 -1.74
CA GLN A 143 -12.21 -4.54 -1.01
C GLN A 143 -11.08 -3.69 -1.57
N LEU A 144 -10.26 -3.16 -0.66
CA LEU A 144 -9.32 -2.07 -0.95
C LEU A 144 -7.95 -2.35 -0.32
N PHE A 145 -6.90 -2.20 -1.11
CA PHE A 145 -5.51 -2.54 -0.80
C PHE A 145 -4.66 -1.27 -0.77
N ALA A 146 -3.81 -0.99 0.21
CA ALA A 146 -2.95 0.21 0.18
C ALA A 146 -1.49 -0.13 -0.20
N ARG A 147 -0.91 0.46 -1.27
CA ARG A 147 0.53 0.39 -1.59
C ARG A 147 1.17 1.76 -1.37
N ILE A 148 2.35 1.84 -0.77
CA ILE A 148 3.15 3.07 -0.85
C ILE A 148 4.20 2.89 -1.95
N THR A 149 4.31 3.87 -2.83
CA THR A 149 5.44 3.99 -3.77
C THR A 149 6.19 5.26 -3.45
N GLU A 150 7.49 5.12 -3.18
CA GLU A 150 8.43 6.24 -3.07
C GLU A 150 8.47 7.01 -4.39
N GLN A 151 8.44 8.33 -4.32
CA GLN A 151 8.89 9.18 -5.41
C GLN A 151 10.13 9.93 -4.93
N HIS A 152 11.23 9.75 -5.67
CA HIS A 152 12.49 10.45 -5.50
C HIS A 152 12.40 11.90 -5.98
#